data_AF-A0A062I7B8-F1
#
_entry.id   AF-A0A062I7B8-F1
#
_cell.length_a   1.000
_cell.length_b   1.000
_cell.length_c   1.000
_cell.angle_alpha   90.00
_cell.angle_beta   90.00
_cell.angle_gamma   90.00
#
_symmetry.space_group_name_H-M   'P 1'
#
loop_
_entity.id
_entity.type
_entity.pdbx_description
1 polymer ?
#
loop_
_entity_poly.entity_id
_entity_poly.type
_entity_poly.pdbx_seq_one_letter_code
_entity_poly.pdbx_strand_id
1 'polypeptide(L)'
;DTGAYRASHIVSIRSADLGVREPETNPVNDAAIQAVKIKLGNLVYIQNNQPYADRLENGWSDQAPQGIYGLTYNFISQKYGG
;
A
#
# COMPACT_ATOMS: atom_id res chain seq x y z
N ASP A 1 -10.76 -14.78 6.35
CA ASP A 1 -9.61 -13.85 6.30
C ASP A 1 -9.81 -12.78 7.35
N THR A 2 -8.89 -12.68 8.31
CA THR A 2 -8.91 -11.69 9.40
C THR A 2 -8.54 -10.28 8.93
N GLY A 3 -8.22 -10.12 7.64
CA GLY A 3 -7.73 -8.88 7.05
C GLY A 3 -6.28 -8.61 7.34
N ALA A 4 -5.48 -9.66 7.37
CA ALA A 4 -4.04 -9.54 7.55
C ALA A 4 -3.43 -8.63 6.47
N TYR A 5 -3.88 -8.78 5.21
CA TYR A 5 -3.40 -7.96 4.10
C TYR A 5 -3.61 -6.45 4.33
N ARG A 6 -4.84 -6.05 4.68
CA ARG A 6 -5.19 -4.63 4.92
C ARG A 6 -4.41 -4.03 6.10
N ALA A 7 -3.97 -4.89 7.02
CA ALA A 7 -3.23 -4.54 8.22
C ALA A 7 -1.70 -4.51 8.02
N SER A 8 -1.20 -4.90 6.84
CA SER A 8 0.24 -5.12 6.57
C SER A 8 0.82 -4.19 5.51
N HIS A 9 0.13 -3.09 5.19
CA HIS A 9 0.66 -2.09 4.26
C HIS A 9 1.81 -1.30 4.90
N ILE A 10 2.82 -0.98 4.09
CA ILE A 10 4.03 -0.27 4.51
C ILE A 10 4.15 1.01 3.70
N VAL A 11 4.41 2.12 4.39
CA VAL A 11 4.77 3.40 3.77
C VAL A 11 6.22 3.72 4.09
N SER A 12 7.03 3.96 3.07
CA SER A 12 8.44 4.32 3.21
C SER A 12 8.80 5.49 2.29
N ILE A 13 9.82 6.25 2.67
CA ILE A 13 10.24 7.47 1.96
C ILE A 13 11.71 7.29 1.55
N ARG A 14 12.05 7.64 0.30
CA ARG A 14 13.38 7.55 -0.34
C ARG A 14 13.85 6.15 -0.68
N SER A 15 13.55 5.15 0.15
CA SER A 15 13.93 3.76 -0.07
C SER A 15 12.75 2.83 0.23
N ALA A 16 12.54 1.84 -0.62
CA ALA A 16 11.54 0.79 -0.38
C ALA A 16 11.96 -0.10 0.80
N ASP A 17 11.00 -0.41 1.66
CA ASP A 17 11.13 -1.45 2.69
C ASP A 17 10.82 -2.82 2.06
N LEU A 18 11.78 -3.75 2.03
CA LEU A 18 11.58 -5.08 1.44
C LEU A 18 11.16 -6.14 2.47
N GLY A 19 10.93 -5.74 3.73
CA GLY A 19 10.51 -6.64 4.80
C GLY A 19 9.05 -7.05 4.68
N VAL A 20 8.74 -8.28 5.08
CA VAL A 20 7.34 -8.71 5.27
C VAL A 20 6.89 -8.20 6.63
N ARG A 21 5.81 -7.42 6.64
CA ARG A 21 5.21 -6.88 7.86
C ARG A 21 4.05 -7.77 8.30
N GLU A 22 4.08 -8.16 9.58
CA GLU A 22 2.94 -8.82 10.21
C GLU A 22 1.77 -7.84 10.41
N PRO A 23 0.52 -8.32 10.47
CA PRO A 23 -0.65 -7.46 10.66
C PRO A 23 -0.51 -6.55 11.88
N GLU A 24 -0.52 -5.23 11.65
CA GLU A 24 -0.51 -4.23 12.71
C GLU A 24 -1.93 -3.81 13.11
N THR A 25 -2.10 -3.44 14.37
CA THR A 25 -3.40 -2.96 14.88
C THR A 25 -3.80 -1.63 14.25
N ASN A 26 -2.84 -0.80 13.81
CA ASN A 26 -3.13 0.53 13.23
C ASN A 26 -2.13 0.95 12.14
N PRO A 27 -2.14 0.29 10.96
CA PRO A 27 -1.23 0.62 9.86
C PRO A 27 -1.42 2.04 9.30
N VAL A 28 -2.62 2.62 9.47
CA VAL A 28 -2.94 3.97 8.98
C VAL A 28 -2.23 5.04 9.82
N ASN A 29 -2.15 4.84 11.14
CA ASN A 29 -1.43 5.78 12.01
C ASN A 29 0.08 5.77 11.70
N ASP A 30 0.65 4.60 11.45
CA ASP A 30 2.04 4.45 11.01
C ASP A 30 2.28 5.17 9.67
N ALA A 31 1.38 5.00 8.71
CA ALA A 31 1.42 5.73 7.45
C ALA A 31 1.33 7.26 7.65
N ALA A 32 0.47 7.72 8.56
CA ALA A 32 0.33 9.15 8.88
C ALA A 32 1.63 9.74 9.48
N ILE A 33 2.31 8.98 10.36
CA ILE A 33 3.61 9.38 10.93
C ILE A 33 4.70 9.49 9.84
N GLN A 34 4.64 8.68 8.79
CA GLN A 34 5.54 8.85 7.64
C GLN A 34 5.11 10.03 6.78
N ALA A 35 3.80 10.21 6.56
CA ALA A 35 3.27 11.27 5.71
C ALA A 35 3.71 12.67 6.13
N VAL A 36 3.79 12.95 7.44
CA VAL A 36 4.28 14.25 7.96
C VAL A 36 5.76 14.53 7.65
N LYS A 37 6.54 13.51 7.28
CA LYS A 37 7.96 13.62 6.89
C LYS A 37 8.15 13.81 5.38
N ILE A 38 7.08 13.71 4.59
CA ILE A 38 7.13 13.88 3.15
C ILE A 38 7.47 15.35 2.82
N LYS A 39 8.43 15.52 1.92
CA LYS A 39 8.83 16.79 1.36
C LYS A 39 8.69 16.73 -0.16
N LEU A 40 8.53 17.89 -0.78
CA LEU A 40 8.52 17.99 -2.25
C LEU A 40 9.79 17.37 -2.83
N GLY A 41 9.65 16.55 -3.86
CA GLY A 41 10.75 15.81 -4.49
C GLY A 41 11.11 14.48 -3.81
N ASN A 42 10.49 14.11 -2.68
CA ASN A 42 10.67 12.78 -2.12
C ASN A 42 9.95 11.72 -2.98
N LEU A 43 10.62 10.59 -3.20
CA LEU A 43 9.98 9.37 -3.66
C LEU A 43 9.33 8.65 -2.47
N VAL A 44 8.05 8.32 -2.59
CA VAL A 44 7.26 7.64 -1.55
C VAL A 44 6.84 6.28 -2.09
N TYR A 45 7.08 5.24 -1.30
CA TYR A 45 6.68 3.87 -1.60
C TYR A 45 5.54 3.48 -0.68
N ILE A 46 4.46 2.96 -1.27
CA ILE A 46 3.34 2.35 -0.56
C ILE A 46 3.24 0.93 -1.10
N GLN A 47 3.42 -0.06 -0.23
CA GLN A 47 3.61 -1.45 -0.65
C GLN A 47 3.07 -2.46 0.37
N ASN A 48 2.90 -3.69 -0.06
CA ASN A 48 2.57 -4.83 0.77
C ASN A 48 3.43 -5.99 0.30
N ASN A 49 4.26 -6.53 1.20
CA ASN A 49 5.25 -7.56 0.86
C ASN A 49 4.79 -8.97 1.27
N GLN A 50 3.51 -9.15 1.59
CA GLN A 50 2.97 -10.47 1.90
C GLN A 50 3.17 -11.42 0.70
N PRO A 51 3.52 -12.71 0.91
CA PRO A 51 3.81 -13.64 -0.20
C PRO A 51 2.67 -13.82 -1.21
N TYR A 52 1.44 -13.49 -0.81
CA TYR A 52 0.24 -13.58 -1.63
C TYR A 52 -0.22 -12.22 -2.19
N ALA A 53 0.52 -11.13 -1.96
CA ALA A 53 0.17 -9.78 -2.42
C ALA A 53 -0.07 -9.73 -3.92
N ASP A 54 0.85 -10.29 -4.72
CA ASP A 54 0.71 -10.33 -6.18
C ASP A 54 -0.56 -11.05 -6.63
N ARG A 55 -0.96 -12.12 -5.94
CA ARG A 55 -2.22 -12.83 -6.27
C ARG A 55 -3.43 -11.93 -6.02
N LEU A 56 -3.43 -11.18 -4.92
CA LEU A 56 -4.52 -10.25 -4.61
C LEU A 56 -4.58 -9.10 -5.60
N GLU A 57 -3.42 -8.57 -6.04
CA GLU A 57 -3.37 -7.57 -7.11
C GLU A 57 -3.90 -8.09 -8.45
N ASN A 58 -3.76 -9.40 -8.71
CA ASN A 58 -4.24 -10.06 -9.92
C ASN A 58 -5.66 -10.65 -9.78
N GLY A 59 -6.45 -10.17 -8.81
CA GLY A 59 -7.89 -10.48 -8.73
C GLY A 59 -8.25 -11.82 -8.10
N TRP A 60 -7.34 -12.45 -7.34
CA TRP A 60 -7.60 -13.71 -6.64
C TRP A 60 -8.43 -13.53 -5.36
N SER A 61 -8.89 -12.32 -5.09
CA SER A 61 -9.70 -11.97 -3.93
C SER A 61 -11.12 -11.65 -4.36
N ASP A 62 -12.10 -12.31 -3.76
CA ASP A 62 -13.51 -11.93 -3.92
C ASP A 62 -13.79 -10.50 -3.40
N GLN A 63 -12.95 -10.02 -2.46
CA GLN A 63 -13.06 -8.67 -1.90
C GLN A 63 -12.33 -7.61 -2.73
N ALA A 64 -11.35 -8.01 -3.54
CA ALA A 64 -10.55 -7.12 -4.39
C ALA A 64 -10.32 -7.76 -5.77
N PRO A 65 -11.38 -8.03 -6.55
CA PRO A 65 -11.27 -8.76 -7.81
C PRO A 65 -10.53 -7.98 -8.91
N GLN A 66 -10.38 -6.66 -8.73
CA GLN A 66 -9.70 -5.78 -9.67
C GLN A 66 -8.31 -5.33 -9.18
N GLY A 67 -7.80 -5.92 -8.08
CA GLY A 67 -6.56 -5.52 -7.42
C GLY A 67 -6.75 -4.35 -6.44
N ILE A 68 -5.65 -3.86 -5.85
CA ILE A 68 -5.66 -2.78 -4.85
C ILE A 68 -4.81 -1.60 -5.32
N TYR A 69 -3.53 -1.81 -5.59
CA TYR A 69 -2.61 -0.73 -5.97
C TYR A 69 -2.86 -0.20 -7.37
N GLY A 70 -3.13 -1.08 -8.34
CA GLY A 70 -3.39 -0.68 -9.73
C GLY A 70 -4.63 0.22 -9.86
N LEU A 71 -5.72 -0.15 -9.19
CA LEU A 71 -6.94 0.67 -9.11
C LEU A 71 -6.69 2.02 -8.45
N THR A 72 -5.97 2.01 -7.34
CA THR A 72 -5.66 3.22 -6.57
C THR A 72 -4.84 4.19 -7.43
N TYR A 73 -3.81 3.69 -8.13
CA TYR A 73 -3.01 4.49 -9.04
C TYR A 73 -3.85 5.11 -10.16
N ASN A 74 -4.68 4.29 -10.82
CA ASN A 74 -5.57 4.78 -11.89
C ASN A 74 -6.51 5.87 -11.40
N PHE A 75 -7.10 5.70 -10.21
CA PHE A 75 -7.97 6.70 -9.62
C PHE A 75 -7.24 8.02 -9.32
N ILE A 76 -6.05 7.95 -8.72
CA ILE A 76 -5.23 9.13 -8.43
C ILE A 76 -4.83 9.83 -9.73
N SER A 77 -4.39 9.07 -10.74
CA SER A 77 -3.99 9.62 -12.04
C SER A 77 -5.16 10.31 -12.75
N GLN A 78 -6.36 9.72 -12.73
CA GLN A 78 -7.54 10.34 -13.34
C GLN A 78 -7.97 11.62 -12.60
N LYS A 79 -7.84 11.63 -11.27
CA LYS A 79 -8.28 12.75 -10.44
C LYS A 79 -7.29 13.92 -10.42
N TYR A 80 -5.98 13.65 -10.51
CA TYR A 80 -4.92 14.63 -10.27
C TYR A 80 -3.83 14.70 -11.35
N GLY A 81 -3.77 13.74 -12.28
CA GLY A 81 -2.67 13.57 -13.24
C GLY A 81 -2.93 14.15 -14.63
N GLY A 82 -3.53 15.34 -14.71
CA GLY A 82 -3.81 16.05 -15.97
C GLY A 82 -2.59 16.26 -16.85
#